data_AF-A0A2T0WIF1-F1
#
_entry.id   AF-A0A2T0WIF1-F1
#
_cell.length_a   1.000
_cell.length_b   1.000
_cell.length_c   1.000
_cell.angle_alpha   90.00
_cell.angle_beta   90.00
_cell.angle_gamma   90.00
#
_symmetry.space_group_name_H-M   'P 1'
#
loop_
_entity.id
_entity.type
_entity.pdbx_description
1 polymer ?
#
loop_
_entity_poly.entity_id
_entity_poly.type
_entity_poly.pdbx_seq_one_letter_code
_entity_poly.pdbx_strand_id
1 'polypeptide(L)'
;MNVSGYTDLHQMAPASDTRVKAPTKADELRQATDAFEGLFLQQIMKTAREASLGDDLMGGSGVETMQGMLDEKFSQLGAGKAGLGIGKALYQQFAPMVLGIKGS
;
A
#
# COMPACT_ATOMS: atom_id res chain seq x y z
N MET A 1 -5.72 59.81 -40.50
CA MET A 1 -5.96 59.67 -39.04
C MET A 1 -5.59 58.25 -38.64
N ASN A 2 -4.64 58.18 -37.70
CA ASN A 2 -4.19 57.10 -36.81
C ASN A 2 -3.60 55.76 -37.33
N VAL A 3 -2.52 55.41 -36.63
CA VAL A 3 -1.56 54.30 -36.75
C VAL A 3 -1.54 53.50 -35.43
N SER A 4 -0.92 52.31 -35.45
CA SER A 4 -0.48 51.44 -34.32
C SER A 4 -1.58 50.57 -33.69
N GLY A 5 -1.40 49.24 -33.62
CA GLY A 5 -0.61 48.54 -32.57
C GLY A 5 -1.54 48.28 -31.38
N TYR A 6 -1.71 47.10 -30.79
CA TYR A 6 -0.77 46.10 -30.34
C TYR A 6 -1.49 44.76 -30.21
N THR A 7 -0.83 43.69 -30.65
CA THR A 7 -0.73 42.40 -29.97
C THR A 7 -1.53 42.24 -28.67
N ASP A 8 -2.61 41.45 -28.69
CA ASP A 8 -3.15 40.86 -27.46
C ASP A 8 -2.62 39.43 -27.31
N LEU A 9 -1.46 39.32 -26.65
CA LEU A 9 -0.81 38.06 -26.25
C LEU A 9 -1.20 37.62 -24.84
N HIS A 10 -2.28 38.16 -24.24
CA HIS A 10 -2.67 37.81 -22.88
C HIS A 10 -3.97 37.03 -22.83
N GLN A 11 -3.92 35.79 -23.32
CA GLN A 11 -4.80 34.73 -22.84
C GLN A 11 -4.22 33.33 -23.10
N MET A 12 -2.98 33.12 -22.67
CA MET A 12 -2.53 31.77 -22.31
C MET A 12 -2.86 31.56 -20.84
N ALA A 13 -3.97 30.86 -20.58
CA ALA A 13 -4.19 30.23 -19.29
C ALA A 13 -2.92 29.46 -18.89
N PRO A 14 -2.49 29.46 -17.61
CA PRO A 14 -1.41 28.58 -17.20
C PRO A 14 -1.85 27.15 -17.48
N ALA A 15 -1.22 26.53 -18.47
CA ALA A 15 -1.34 25.11 -18.70
C ALA A 15 -1.00 24.44 -17.37
N SER A 16 -2.00 23.78 -16.77
CA SER A 16 -1.85 23.00 -15.56
C SER A 16 -0.72 21.99 -15.80
N ASP A 17 0.46 22.29 -15.29
CA ASP A 17 1.65 21.45 -15.40
C ASP A 17 1.38 20.17 -14.62
N THR A 18 0.72 19.22 -15.29
CA THR A 18 0.45 17.89 -14.75
C THR A 18 1.71 17.06 -14.97
N ARG A 19 2.85 17.57 -14.50
CA ARG A 19 4.08 16.82 -14.49
C ARG A 19 3.92 15.77 -13.41
N VAL A 20 3.67 14.53 -13.84
CA VAL A 20 3.72 13.37 -12.96
C VAL A 20 5.08 13.40 -12.25
N LYS A 21 5.03 13.71 -10.95
CA LYS A 21 6.24 13.82 -10.13
C LYS A 21 6.82 12.42 -9.99
N ALA A 22 8.12 12.28 -10.21
CA ALA A 22 8.80 11.01 -9.96
C ALA A 22 8.58 10.58 -8.49
N PRO A 23 8.37 9.28 -8.22
CA PRO A 23 8.16 8.80 -6.86
C PRO A 23 9.35 9.15 -5.97
N THR A 24 9.07 9.53 -4.73
CA THR A 24 10.11 9.76 -3.73
C THR A 24 10.54 8.43 -3.11
N LYS A 25 11.69 8.42 -2.42
CA LYS A 25 12.11 7.25 -1.62
C LYS A 25 11.07 6.82 -0.58
N ALA A 26 10.29 7.78 -0.07
CA ALA A 26 9.21 7.48 0.86
C ALA A 26 8.05 6.75 0.18
N ASP A 27 7.71 7.16 -1.05
CA ASP A 27 6.68 6.51 -1.86
C ASP A 27 7.11 5.10 -2.27
N GLU A 28 8.37 4.94 -2.68
CA GLU A 28 8.96 3.64 -3.03
C GLU A 28 8.98 2.68 -1.84
N LEU A 29 9.42 3.15 -0.66
CA LEU A 29 9.40 2.34 0.56
C LEU A 29 7.96 1.96 0.94
N ARG A 30 7.02 2.90 0.83
CA ARG A 30 5.62 2.63 1.13
C ARG A 30 5.07 1.55 0.20
N GLN A 31 5.24 1.69 -1.12
CA GLN A 31 4.82 0.68 -2.09
C GLN A 31 5.47 -0.68 -1.84
N ALA A 32 6.77 -0.73 -1.56
CA ALA A 32 7.47 -1.98 -1.30
C ALA A 32 6.93 -2.70 -0.06
N THR A 33 6.68 -1.96 1.03
CA THR A 33 6.16 -2.54 2.28
C THR A 33 4.71 -2.99 2.16
N ASP A 34 3.86 -2.25 1.44
CA ASP A 34 2.48 -2.66 1.17
C ASP A 34 2.45 -3.90 0.23
N ALA A 35 3.31 -3.95 -0.79
CA ALA A 35 3.44 -5.11 -1.67
C ALA A 35 3.94 -6.37 -0.94
N PHE A 36 4.88 -6.21 0.00
CA PHE A 36 5.36 -7.31 0.83
C PHE A 36 4.24 -7.93 1.68
N GLU A 37 3.39 -7.10 2.29
CA GLU A 37 2.24 -7.60 3.06
C GLU A 37 1.30 -8.43 2.17
N GLY A 38 1.06 -7.99 0.94
CA GLY A 38 0.27 -8.76 -0.04
C GLY A 38 0.87 -10.12 -0.37
N LEU A 39 2.17 -10.18 -0.65
CA LEU A 39 2.88 -11.44 -0.93
C LEU A 39 2.89 -12.38 0.28
N PHE A 40 3.12 -11.82 1.48
CA PHE A 40 3.12 -12.59 2.71
C PHE A 40 1.73 -13.18 3.00
N LEU A 41 0.67 -12.39 2.81
CA LEU A 41 -0.71 -12.86 2.91
C LEU A 41 -1.00 -13.98 1.91
N GLN A 42 -0.58 -13.82 0.64
CA GLN A 42 -0.71 -14.90 -0.34
C GLN A 42 0.00 -16.19 0.13
N GLN A 43 1.20 -16.08 0.69
CA GLN A 43 1.94 -17.25 1.16
C GLN A 43 1.25 -17.91 2.37
N ILE A 44 0.75 -17.14 3.33
CA ILE A 44 -0.04 -17.67 4.44
C ILE A 44 -1.27 -18.40 3.91
N MET A 45 -2.03 -17.79 2.99
CA MET A 45 -3.25 -18.41 2.43
C MET A 45 -2.95 -19.67 1.63
N LYS A 46 -1.81 -19.70 0.92
CA LYS A 46 -1.35 -20.89 0.21
C LYS A 46 -1.02 -22.02 1.19
N THR A 47 -0.21 -21.75 2.21
CA THR A 47 0.16 -22.72 3.24
C THR A 47 -1.07 -23.21 4.03
N ALA A 48 -2.04 -22.34 4.28
CA ALA A 48 -3.31 -22.69 4.90
C ALA A 48 -4.07 -23.74 4.10
N ARG A 49 -4.19 -23.52 2.78
CA ARG A 49 -4.88 -24.43 1.87
C ARG A 49 -4.13 -25.75 1.74
N GLU A 50 -2.79 -25.70 1.67
CA GLU A 50 -1.96 -26.90 1.64
C GLU A 50 -2.14 -27.73 2.94
N ALA A 51 -2.19 -27.07 4.10
CA ALA A 51 -2.43 -27.73 5.38
C ALA A 51 -3.87 -28.27 5.51
N SER A 52 -4.88 -27.59 4.95
CA SER A 52 -6.27 -28.04 5.00
C SER A 52 -6.58 -29.23 4.09
N LEU A 53 -5.72 -29.50 3.10
CA LEU A 53 -5.89 -30.60 2.13
C LEU A 53 -5.18 -31.91 2.57
N GLY A 54 -4.59 -31.95 3.77
CA GLY A 54 -4.09 -33.18 4.39
C GLY A 54 -5.21 -33.92 5.13
N ASP A 55 -5.43 -35.19 4.78
CA ASP A 55 -6.58 -36.04 5.16
C ASP A 55 -6.86 -36.20 6.68
N ASP A 56 -5.92 -35.81 7.55
CA ASP A 56 -5.98 -36.07 9.00
C ASP A 56 -6.18 -34.80 9.88
N LEU A 57 -6.29 -33.59 9.28
CA LEU A 57 -6.35 -32.32 10.02
C LEU A 57 -7.72 -31.64 10.10
N MET A 58 -8.77 -32.24 9.51
CA MET A 58 -10.14 -31.67 9.48
C MET A 58 -10.84 -31.59 10.86
N GLY A 59 -10.16 -31.95 11.96
CA GLY A 59 -10.62 -31.73 13.34
C GLY A 59 -9.65 -30.90 14.20
N GLY A 60 -8.67 -30.23 13.61
CA GLY A 60 -7.55 -29.60 14.33
C GLY A 60 -7.65 -28.08 14.51
N SER A 61 -7.24 -27.61 15.69
CA SER A 61 -7.16 -26.21 16.15
C SER A 61 -6.50 -25.20 15.20
N GLY A 62 -5.71 -25.68 14.22
CA GLY A 62 -5.15 -24.86 13.15
C GLY A 62 -6.21 -24.23 12.26
N VAL A 63 -7.23 -24.99 11.84
CA VAL A 63 -8.33 -24.48 10.99
C VAL A 63 -9.14 -23.42 11.74
N GLU A 64 -9.46 -23.67 13.00
CA GLU A 64 -10.22 -22.76 13.87
C GLU A 64 -9.48 -21.44 14.10
N THR A 65 -8.16 -21.50 14.30
CA THR A 65 -7.31 -20.32 14.44
C THR A 65 -7.34 -19.46 13.17
N MET A 66 -7.27 -20.10 12.00
CA MET A 66 -7.29 -19.39 10.73
C MET A 66 -8.67 -18.81 10.40
N GLN A 67 -9.73 -19.54 10.70
CA GLN A 67 -11.11 -19.07 10.55
C GLN A 67 -11.36 -17.83 11.43
N GLY A 68 -10.95 -17.86 12.70
CA GLY A 68 -11.05 -16.72 13.60
C GLY A 68 -10.28 -15.49 13.09
N MET A 69 -9.09 -15.71 12.52
CA MET A 69 -8.30 -14.63 11.91
C MET A 69 -8.96 -14.06 10.65
N LEU A 70 -9.57 -14.90 9.82
CA LEU A 70 -10.36 -14.47 8.64
C LEU A 70 -11.56 -13.61 9.05
N ASP A 71 -12.32 -14.03 10.05
CA ASP A 71 -13.50 -13.32 10.54
C ASP A 71 -13.11 -11.94 11.12
N GLU A 72 -12.01 -11.87 11.88
CA GLU A 72 -11.46 -10.62 12.38
C GLU A 72 -11.10 -9.66 11.23
N LYS A 73 -10.52 -10.18 10.15
CA LYS A 73 -10.15 -9.37 8.97
C LYS A 73 -11.36 -8.90 8.18
N PHE A 74 -12.38 -9.74 8.01
CA PHE A 74 -13.63 -9.31 7.39
C PHE A 74 -14.32 -8.20 8.18
N SER A 75 -14.29 -8.26 9.51
CA SER A 75 -14.77 -7.17 10.38
C SER A 75 -13.98 -5.87 10.16
N GLN A 76 -12.65 -5.95 10.06
CA GLN A 76 -11.78 -4.80 9.79
C GLN A 76 -11.98 -4.20 8.39
N LEU A 77 -12.24 -5.03 7.38
CA LEU A 77 -12.59 -4.59 6.02
C LEU A 77 -13.88 -3.76 6.03
N GLY A 78 -14.90 -4.17 6.79
CA GLY A 78 -16.13 -3.39 7.00
C GLY A 78 -15.86 -2.02 7.65
N ALA A 79 -14.76 -1.90 8.41
CA ALA A 79 -14.30 -0.65 9.02
C ALA A 79 -13.29 0.14 8.15
N GLY A 80 -13.06 -0.25 6.89
CA GLY A 80 -12.15 0.43 5.96
C GLY A 80 -10.66 0.16 6.23
N LYS A 81 -10.30 -0.86 7.02
CA LYS A 81 -8.93 -1.27 7.30
C LYS A 81 -8.65 -2.63 6.67
N ALA A 82 -8.11 -2.63 5.46
CA ALA A 82 -7.74 -3.84 4.71
C ALA A 82 -6.25 -4.15 4.92
N GLY A 83 -5.85 -4.87 5.97
CA GLY A 83 -4.45 -5.27 6.14
C GLY A 83 -4.14 -5.94 7.49
N LEU A 84 -2.98 -6.60 7.59
CA LEU A 84 -2.46 -7.13 8.85
C LEU A 84 -1.71 -6.06 9.65
N GLY A 85 -1.33 -4.96 9.02
CA GLY A 85 -0.49 -3.91 9.60
C GLY A 85 1.00 -4.20 9.49
N ILE A 86 1.39 -5.30 8.81
CA ILE A 86 2.79 -5.70 8.64
C ILE A 86 3.51 -4.71 7.74
N GLY A 87 2.90 -4.29 6.62
CA GLY A 87 3.48 -3.28 5.74
C GLY A 87 3.72 -1.96 6.48
N LYS A 88 2.78 -1.53 7.33
CA LYS A 88 2.94 -0.35 8.18
C LYS A 88 4.09 -0.50 9.16
N ALA A 89 4.21 -1.63 9.85
CA ALA A 89 5.28 -1.87 10.81
C ALA A 89 6.66 -1.88 10.13
N LEU A 90 6.77 -2.53 8.96
CA LEU A 90 8.00 -2.53 8.16
C LEU A 90 8.35 -1.11 7.70
N TYR A 91 7.38 -0.33 7.22
CA TYR A 91 7.61 1.07 6.87
C TYR A 91 8.17 1.86 8.05
N GLN A 92 7.58 1.72 9.24
CA GLN A 92 8.05 2.41 10.44
C GLN A 92 9.47 2.00 10.83
N GLN A 93 9.81 0.72 10.68
CA GLN A 93 11.15 0.20 10.98
C GLN A 93 12.21 0.70 9.99
N PHE A 94 11.89 0.74 8.69
CA PHE A 94 12.87 1.05 7.64
C PHE A 94 12.90 2.53 7.23
N ALA A 95 11.84 3.29 7.50
CA ALA A 95 11.77 4.71 7.13
C ALA A 95 12.94 5.53 7.69
N PRO A 96 13.37 5.38 8.96
CA PRO A 96 14.53 6.12 9.45
C PRO A 96 15.82 5.82 8.67
N MET A 97 16.03 4.56 8.29
CA MET A 97 17.21 4.10 7.56
C MET A 97 17.19 4.58 6.10
N VAL A 98 16.06 4.46 5.40
CA VAL A 98 15.93 4.75 3.98
C VAL A 98 15.83 6.25 3.71
N LEU A 99 15.18 6.99 4.60
CA LEU A 99 14.95 8.43 4.47
C LEU A 99 16.06 9.26 5.14
N GLY A 100 17.00 8.62 5.82
CA GLY A 100 18.12 9.30 6.50
C GLY A 100 17.67 10.13 7.71
N ILE A 101 16.56 9.74 8.36
CA ILE A 101 16.12 10.38 9.60
C ILE A 101 17.05 9.86 10.69
N LYS A 102 18.06 10.65 11.06
CA LYS A 102 18.91 10.37 12.21
C LYS A 102 17.99 10.20 13.43
N GLY A 103 18.06 9.03 14.06
CA GLY A 103 17.47 8.83 15.39
C GLY A 103 17.97 9.94 16.31
N SER A 104 17.03 10.66 16.92
CA SER A 104 17.32 11.65 17.96
C SER A 104 17.91 10.99 19.18
#